data_AF-A0A6P7GN88-F1
#
_entry.id   AF-A0A6P7GN88-F1
#
_cell.length_a   1.000
_cell.length_b   1.000
_cell.length_c   1.000
_cell.angle_alpha   90.00
_cell.angle_beta   90.00
_cell.angle_gamma   90.00
#
_symmetry.space_group_name_H-M   'P 1'
#
loop_
_entity.id
_entity.type
_entity.pdbx_description
1 polymer ?
#
loop_
_entity_poly.entity_id
_entity_poly.type
_entity_poly.pdbx_seq_one_letter_code
_entity_poly.pdbx_strand_id
1 'polypeptide(L)'
;YFRCTNNDNEGCKRTGSANAILNPVKSARIRTLNSFSFKYGKVEISAKNPSGDWLWPAIWLLPSKWVYGGWPRSGEIDVMESRGNRELIAKGSGQNIGADLVASTLHWGPDAKNNKFMKTHWEKTVTGGYLLLQVPSPRRRLAIIIAIRTLCSKIYKRRSRTIKYLVQRKTCTKMKVLLVFVLAAVCKVNSYCVRSVTTASGPFAPKNICSGDLIFEDNFDCLNLDKWKHEDTLAGGGNNEFEWYTNSRNNSYTSNGILHIKPTFVADELGEQFLQSATVDLGNKCTNPHNSGCKRTGSPGEILNPVKSARLRTLDTFSFIYGKVEVRAKVPTGDWLWPAIWLLPNKWIENGDWISSGEIDIMETRGNKELIKPNGQNIGTPLLSTTLHWGANAQTNQYAQTHYETTIPEGFDQAYHKYQVEWTPDFIKFSLDDREIGRVTPPSGGFWELGNFEHTGLPNPWRGKSKMAPFDAEFHLILNLAVGGNFFPDEADNRSGRKPWSHNVPYRIGMTDFWRNRQQWIPTWNLGTDDSHLKVDYVRVWAI
;
A
#
# COMPACT_ATOMS: atom_id res chain seq x y z
N TYR A 1 -14.82 -14.92 36.86
CA TYR A 1 -15.25 -16.32 37.05
C TYR A 1 -15.33 -17.01 35.69
N PHE A 2 -15.02 -18.31 35.60
CA PHE A 2 -14.97 -19.10 34.36
C PHE A 2 -15.52 -20.52 34.61
N ARG A 3 -15.98 -21.24 33.57
CA ARG A 3 -16.63 -22.56 33.66
C ARG A 3 -15.94 -23.58 32.73
N CYS A 4 -15.84 -24.83 33.17
CA CYS A 4 -15.09 -25.88 32.49
C CYS A 4 -15.86 -26.55 31.33
N THR A 5 -15.15 -27.04 30.31
CA THR A 5 -15.73 -27.72 29.11
C THR A 5 -14.93 -28.93 28.61
N ASN A 6 -13.80 -29.26 29.25
CA ASN A 6 -13.05 -30.50 29.10
C ASN A 6 -12.27 -30.77 30.40
N ASN A 7 -12.15 -32.02 30.84
CA ASN A 7 -11.51 -32.40 32.11
C ASN A 7 -10.24 -33.26 31.95
N ASP A 8 -9.73 -33.43 30.73
CA ASP A 8 -8.40 -34.02 30.50
C ASP A 8 -7.34 -33.31 31.38
N ASN A 9 -6.44 -34.09 32.00
CA ASN A 9 -5.37 -33.62 32.89
C ASN A 9 -5.83 -32.63 33.99
N GLU A 10 -6.98 -32.90 34.59
CA GLU A 10 -7.59 -32.15 35.71
C GLU A 10 -7.99 -30.70 35.34
N GLY A 11 -8.28 -30.44 34.07
CA GLY A 11 -8.54 -29.10 33.53
C GLY A 11 -9.65 -28.29 34.23
N CYS A 12 -10.52 -28.91 35.04
CA CYS A 12 -11.55 -28.21 35.79
C CYS A 12 -11.16 -27.81 37.23
N LYS A 13 -10.13 -28.39 37.85
CA LYS A 13 -9.73 -28.11 39.25
C LYS A 13 -8.27 -28.53 39.50
N ARG A 14 -7.42 -27.60 39.93
CA ARG A 14 -6.02 -27.84 40.32
C ARG A 14 -5.67 -27.14 41.63
N THR A 15 -4.69 -27.69 42.34
CA THR A 15 -4.08 -27.11 43.55
C THR A 15 -2.57 -27.00 43.32
N GLY A 16 -1.96 -25.87 43.70
CA GLY A 16 -0.50 -25.68 43.61
C GLY A 16 0.25 -26.20 44.84
N SER A 17 1.54 -26.45 44.68
CA SER A 17 2.49 -26.79 45.76
C SER A 17 3.84 -26.12 45.52
N ALA A 18 4.79 -26.24 46.46
CA ALA A 18 6.11 -25.60 46.38
C ALA A 18 6.87 -25.92 45.07
N ASN A 19 6.67 -27.13 44.52
CA ASN A 19 7.33 -27.59 43.29
C ASN A 19 6.41 -27.55 42.06
N ALA A 20 5.19 -27.02 42.16
CA ALA A 20 4.22 -26.99 41.06
C ALA A 20 3.21 -25.83 41.19
N ILE A 21 3.39 -24.75 40.42
CA ILE A 21 2.50 -23.58 40.43
C ILE A 21 1.30 -23.73 39.47
N LEU A 22 0.26 -22.92 39.69
CA LEU A 22 -0.90 -22.82 38.78
C LEU A 22 -0.60 -21.96 37.54
N ASN A 23 -1.23 -22.29 36.41
CA ASN A 23 -1.00 -21.66 35.12
C ASN A 23 -1.29 -20.13 35.14
N PRO A 24 -0.31 -19.24 34.85
CA PRO A 24 -0.48 -17.79 35.00
C PRO A 24 -1.08 -17.05 33.78
N VAL A 25 -1.15 -17.68 32.60
CA VAL A 25 -1.59 -17.05 31.33
C VAL A 25 -2.84 -17.76 30.76
N LYS A 26 -3.64 -17.09 29.92
CA LYS A 26 -4.95 -17.56 29.42
C LYS A 26 -5.14 -17.26 27.93
N SER A 27 -5.77 -18.16 27.17
CA SER A 27 -6.05 -18.06 25.73
C SER A 27 -7.29 -18.90 25.33
N ALA A 28 -7.62 -19.05 24.03
CA ALA A 28 -8.85 -19.67 23.51
C ALA A 28 -8.63 -20.68 22.36
N ARG A 29 -9.64 -21.53 22.09
CA ARG A 29 -9.68 -22.57 21.03
C ARG A 29 -11.12 -22.79 20.52
N ILE A 30 -11.29 -23.11 19.23
CA ILE A 30 -12.60 -23.24 18.53
C ILE A 30 -12.68 -24.60 17.80
N ARG A 31 -13.88 -25.15 17.52
CA ARG A 31 -14.10 -26.44 16.83
C ARG A 31 -15.48 -26.57 16.14
N THR A 32 -15.59 -27.42 15.10
CA THR A 32 -16.85 -27.74 14.39
C THR A 32 -17.47 -29.10 14.75
N LEU A 33 -16.93 -29.79 15.77
CA LEU A 33 -17.43 -31.10 16.18
C LEU A 33 -18.93 -31.03 16.55
N ASN A 34 -19.72 -31.97 16.04
CA ASN A 34 -21.19 -32.03 16.10
C ASN A 34 -21.96 -30.96 15.29
N SER A 35 -21.30 -29.98 14.64
CA SER A 35 -21.97 -28.98 13.77
C SER A 35 -21.64 -29.14 12.28
N PHE A 36 -20.41 -29.53 11.93
CA PHE A 36 -20.02 -29.85 10.55
C PHE A 36 -18.84 -30.83 10.51
N SER A 37 -18.99 -31.91 9.74
CA SER A 37 -17.93 -32.87 9.40
C SER A 37 -18.20 -33.49 8.02
N PHE A 38 -17.15 -33.71 7.23
CA PHE A 38 -17.23 -34.19 5.85
C PHE A 38 -16.23 -35.35 5.63
N LYS A 39 -16.43 -36.15 4.56
CA LYS A 39 -15.54 -37.24 4.18
C LYS A 39 -15.27 -37.14 2.67
N TYR A 40 -14.01 -36.87 2.33
CA TYR A 40 -13.54 -36.35 1.03
C TYR A 40 -14.05 -34.93 0.71
N GLY A 41 -13.19 -34.08 0.15
CA GLY A 41 -13.47 -32.67 -0.15
C GLY A 41 -12.26 -31.74 0.03
N LYS A 42 -12.45 -30.44 -0.22
CA LYS A 42 -11.47 -29.36 0.03
C LYS A 42 -11.92 -28.53 1.23
N VAL A 43 -10.96 -28.05 2.04
CA VAL A 43 -11.14 -27.00 3.06
C VAL A 43 -10.27 -25.79 2.70
N GLU A 44 -10.73 -24.59 3.06
CA GLU A 44 -10.07 -23.33 2.74
C GLU A 44 -10.34 -22.31 3.85
N ILE A 45 -9.29 -21.66 4.37
CA ILE A 45 -9.32 -20.88 5.62
C ILE A 45 -8.43 -19.63 5.46
N SER A 46 -8.80 -18.51 6.10
CA SER A 46 -8.02 -17.26 6.13
C SER A 46 -7.92 -16.72 7.56
N ALA A 47 -6.70 -16.55 8.08
CA ALA A 47 -6.40 -16.10 9.45
C ALA A 47 -4.97 -15.52 9.54
N LYS A 48 -4.59 -14.95 10.71
CA LYS A 48 -3.28 -14.32 10.99
C LYS A 48 -2.64 -14.84 12.28
N ASN A 49 -1.32 -15.06 12.26
CA ASN A 49 -0.52 -15.43 13.43
C ASN A 49 -0.26 -14.26 14.40
N PRO A 50 -0.45 -14.42 15.72
CA PRO A 50 0.06 -13.50 16.72
C PRO A 50 1.60 -13.45 16.72
N SER A 51 2.14 -12.31 17.14
CA SER A 51 3.58 -12.08 17.36
C SER A 51 3.76 -11.74 18.84
N GLY A 52 4.67 -12.44 19.51
CA GLY A 52 4.91 -12.36 20.95
C GLY A 52 5.43 -13.70 21.49
N ASP A 53 6.42 -13.66 22.37
CA ASP A 53 7.12 -14.86 22.84
C ASP A 53 6.18 -15.87 23.54
N TRP A 54 6.46 -17.15 23.32
CA TRP A 54 5.77 -18.30 23.93
C TRP A 54 4.28 -18.45 23.55
N LEU A 55 3.83 -17.77 22.49
CA LEU A 55 2.52 -17.98 21.86
C LEU A 55 2.59 -19.13 20.83
N TRP A 56 1.49 -19.84 20.57
CA TRP A 56 1.42 -20.96 19.60
C TRP A 56 0.05 -20.97 18.88
N PRO A 57 -0.07 -20.43 17.66
CA PRO A 57 -1.23 -20.59 16.79
C PRO A 57 -1.23 -21.92 16.02
N ALA A 58 -2.41 -22.52 15.81
CA ALA A 58 -2.58 -23.77 15.04
C ALA A 58 -3.99 -23.93 14.43
N ILE A 59 -4.10 -24.72 13.35
CA ILE A 59 -5.31 -25.04 12.57
C ILE A 59 -5.24 -26.51 12.09
N TRP A 60 -6.17 -27.36 12.51
CA TRP A 60 -6.13 -28.82 12.24
C TRP A 60 -7.52 -29.50 12.20
N LEU A 61 -7.57 -30.77 11.77
CA LEU A 61 -8.77 -31.62 11.66
C LEU A 61 -8.59 -32.96 12.39
N LEU A 62 -9.64 -33.35 13.12
CA LEU A 62 -9.75 -34.65 13.82
C LEU A 62 -10.99 -35.44 13.36
N PRO A 63 -10.98 -36.78 13.42
CA PRO A 63 -12.12 -37.60 13.02
C PRO A 63 -13.32 -37.42 13.96
N SER A 64 -14.53 -37.29 13.42
CA SER A 64 -15.75 -37.15 14.21
C SER A 64 -16.21 -38.43 14.91
N LYS A 65 -15.63 -39.59 14.55
CA LYS A 65 -15.77 -40.89 15.24
C LYS A 65 -14.45 -41.66 15.17
N TRP A 66 -14.03 -42.27 16.27
CA TRP A 66 -12.78 -43.04 16.41
C TRP A 66 -12.90 -44.48 15.87
N VAL A 67 -13.24 -44.62 14.59
CA VAL A 67 -13.67 -45.88 13.95
C VAL A 67 -12.66 -47.02 14.09
N TYR A 68 -11.36 -46.73 14.08
CA TYR A 68 -10.31 -47.75 14.17
C TYR A 68 -9.68 -47.84 15.57
N GLY A 69 -10.13 -47.01 16.52
CA GLY A 69 -9.53 -46.84 17.86
C GLY A 69 -8.86 -45.47 18.04
N GLY A 70 -8.30 -45.23 19.23
CA GLY A 70 -7.70 -43.95 19.62
C GLY A 70 -6.51 -43.51 18.77
N TRP A 71 -6.16 -42.23 18.86
CA TRP A 71 -5.05 -41.62 18.11
C TRP A 71 -3.72 -42.39 18.25
N PRO A 72 -2.91 -42.54 17.18
CA PRO A 72 -3.11 -42.07 15.80
C PRO A 72 -3.89 -43.08 14.93
N ARG A 73 -4.50 -44.11 15.52
CA ARG A 73 -5.10 -45.26 14.80
C ARG A 73 -6.29 -44.87 13.91
N SER A 74 -7.01 -43.78 14.23
CA SER A 74 -8.05 -43.18 13.37
C SER A 74 -7.62 -41.90 12.61
N GLY A 75 -6.35 -41.49 12.71
CA GLY A 75 -5.76 -40.37 11.95
C GLY A 75 -6.00 -38.94 12.49
N GLU A 76 -5.20 -38.00 11.97
CA GLU A 76 -5.29 -36.53 12.16
C GLU A 76 -4.65 -35.81 10.94
N ILE A 77 -5.08 -34.57 10.66
CA ILE A 77 -4.64 -33.75 9.51
C ILE A 77 -4.39 -32.31 9.97
N ASP A 78 -3.14 -31.86 9.90
CA ASP A 78 -2.71 -30.53 10.34
C ASP A 78 -2.52 -29.60 9.14
N VAL A 79 -3.21 -28.45 9.18
CA VAL A 79 -3.25 -27.48 8.08
C VAL A 79 -2.23 -26.36 8.30
N MET A 80 -2.04 -25.90 9.56
CA MET A 80 -1.02 -24.93 9.93
C MET A 80 -0.70 -25.02 11.44
N GLU A 81 0.58 -24.96 11.82
CA GLU A 81 1.06 -24.73 13.21
C GLU A 81 2.28 -23.79 13.24
N SER A 82 2.41 -22.89 14.22
CA SER A 82 3.57 -21.96 14.34
C SER A 82 3.84 -21.49 15.79
N ARG A 83 4.91 -20.74 16.07
CA ARG A 83 5.30 -20.24 17.42
C ARG A 83 5.52 -18.73 17.43
N GLY A 84 4.73 -17.93 18.13
CA GLY A 84 4.74 -16.46 18.05
C GLY A 84 6.03 -15.71 18.47
N ASN A 85 7.02 -16.39 19.05
CA ASN A 85 8.38 -15.87 19.21
C ASN A 85 8.91 -15.40 17.84
N ARG A 86 9.43 -14.17 17.70
CA ARG A 86 9.93 -13.73 16.38
C ARG A 86 11.20 -14.47 15.96
N GLU A 87 12.25 -14.44 16.78
CA GLU A 87 13.56 -15.03 16.46
C GLU A 87 13.89 -16.19 17.40
N LEU A 88 13.12 -17.28 17.28
CA LEU A 88 13.42 -18.53 17.97
C LEU A 88 14.47 -19.31 17.16
N ILE A 89 15.74 -18.99 17.33
CA ILE A 89 16.83 -19.59 16.55
C ILE A 89 17.14 -21.02 17.01
N ALA A 90 17.05 -21.99 16.10
CA ALA A 90 17.47 -23.36 16.33
C ALA A 90 19.00 -23.47 16.33
N LYS A 91 19.58 -23.98 17.42
CA LYS A 91 21.02 -24.30 17.49
C LYS A 91 21.36 -25.39 16.46
N GLY A 92 22.51 -25.25 15.80
CA GLY A 92 23.01 -26.20 14.80
C GLY A 92 22.76 -25.76 13.36
N SER A 93 21.53 -25.37 13.00
CA SER A 93 21.22 -24.81 11.68
C SER A 93 21.38 -23.29 11.62
N GLY A 94 21.21 -22.59 12.74
CA GLY A 94 21.09 -21.13 12.76
C GLY A 94 19.77 -20.61 12.18
N GLN A 95 18.84 -21.50 11.80
CA GLN A 95 17.57 -21.13 11.21
C GLN A 95 16.58 -20.68 12.29
N ASN A 96 15.83 -19.61 12.00
CA ASN A 96 14.67 -19.20 12.79
C ASN A 96 13.51 -20.19 12.64
N ILE A 97 12.96 -20.66 13.77
CA ILE A 97 11.80 -21.56 13.84
C ILE A 97 10.58 -20.90 14.52
N GLY A 98 10.57 -19.57 14.61
CA GLY A 98 9.57 -18.72 15.26
C GLY A 98 8.28 -18.47 14.47
N ALA A 99 7.74 -17.25 14.60
CA ALA A 99 6.36 -16.87 14.22
C ALA A 99 6.09 -16.95 12.71
N ASP A 100 7.19 -16.96 11.98
CA ASP A 100 7.24 -17.05 10.54
C ASP A 100 7.04 -18.51 10.12
N LEU A 101 7.61 -19.49 10.85
CA LEU A 101 7.61 -20.90 10.44
C LEU A 101 6.24 -21.56 10.72
N VAL A 102 5.59 -22.05 9.66
CA VAL A 102 4.36 -22.83 9.68
C VAL A 102 4.59 -24.29 9.28
N ALA A 103 3.94 -25.23 9.95
CA ALA A 103 3.97 -26.66 9.62
C ALA A 103 2.61 -27.22 9.15
N SER A 104 2.63 -28.29 8.34
CA SER A 104 1.46 -29.09 7.94
C SER A 104 1.81 -30.58 7.95
N THR A 105 0.91 -31.45 8.43
CA THR A 105 1.22 -32.86 8.74
C THR A 105 0.03 -33.81 8.53
N LEU A 106 0.31 -35.11 8.34
CA LEU A 106 -0.66 -36.21 8.50
C LEU A 106 -0.14 -37.20 9.55
N HIS A 107 -0.97 -37.60 10.52
CA HIS A 107 -0.59 -38.58 11.56
C HIS A 107 -1.35 -39.90 11.38
N TRP A 108 -0.64 -41.04 11.40
CA TRP A 108 -1.25 -42.38 11.37
C TRP A 108 -0.31 -43.47 11.90
N GLY A 109 -0.86 -44.51 12.52
CA GLY A 109 -0.12 -45.69 12.97
C GLY A 109 -0.97 -46.61 13.86
N PRO A 110 -0.55 -47.87 14.12
CA PRO A 110 -1.29 -48.79 14.98
C PRO A 110 -1.30 -48.36 16.46
N ASP A 111 -0.37 -47.50 16.87
CA ASP A 111 -0.32 -46.85 18.19
C ASP A 111 0.61 -45.61 18.12
N ALA A 112 0.73 -44.87 19.22
CA ALA A 112 1.52 -43.65 19.28
C ALA A 112 3.05 -43.87 19.13
N LYS A 113 3.61 -45.00 19.59
CA LYS A 113 5.02 -45.35 19.37
C LYS A 113 5.28 -45.74 17.91
N ASN A 114 4.27 -46.26 17.23
CA ASN A 114 4.34 -46.70 15.84
C ASN A 114 3.79 -45.68 14.82
N ASN A 115 3.53 -44.43 15.22
CA ASN A 115 3.12 -43.34 14.31
C ASN A 115 4.17 -43.13 13.19
N LYS A 116 3.73 -42.83 11.97
CA LYS A 116 4.57 -42.60 10.78
C LYS A 116 4.51 -41.18 10.22
N PHE A 117 3.97 -40.22 10.97
CA PHE A 117 3.81 -38.80 10.58
C PHE A 117 5.07 -38.15 9.96
N MET A 118 6.27 -38.54 10.41
CA MET A 118 7.56 -38.08 9.86
C MET A 118 7.76 -38.35 8.35
N LYS A 119 6.91 -39.18 7.72
CA LYS A 119 6.91 -39.38 6.26
C LYS A 119 6.06 -38.35 5.49
N THR A 120 5.31 -37.50 6.19
CA THR A 120 4.35 -36.53 5.64
C THR A 120 4.27 -35.29 6.55
N HIS A 121 5.42 -34.78 6.96
CA HIS A 121 5.56 -33.53 7.72
C HIS A 121 6.31 -32.52 6.86
N TRP A 122 5.80 -31.29 6.79
CA TRP A 122 6.32 -30.23 5.92
C TRP A 122 6.25 -28.86 6.60
N GLU A 123 7.30 -28.04 6.48
CA GLU A 123 7.39 -26.69 7.06
C GLU A 123 7.63 -25.59 5.99
N LYS A 124 7.23 -24.33 6.27
CA LYS A 124 7.33 -23.14 5.39
C LYS A 124 7.29 -21.82 6.20
N THR A 125 7.44 -20.62 5.61
CA THR A 125 7.64 -19.32 6.32
C THR A 125 6.66 -18.18 5.87
N VAL A 126 6.09 -17.29 6.75
CA VAL A 126 4.85 -16.44 6.51
C VAL A 126 4.67 -15.09 7.32
N THR A 127 3.83 -14.10 6.88
CA THR A 127 3.54 -12.76 7.55
C THR A 127 2.16 -12.00 7.22
N GLY A 128 1.23 -11.61 8.18
CA GLY A 128 0.14 -10.52 8.04
C GLY A 128 -1.39 -10.68 8.50
N GLY A 129 -2.18 -9.61 8.93
CA GLY A 129 -3.70 -9.53 9.24
C GLY A 129 -4.30 -9.19 10.71
N TYR A 130 -5.63 -8.94 11.02
CA TYR A 130 -6.44 -9.14 12.35
C TYR A 130 -7.80 -8.36 12.68
N LEU A 131 -8.77 -8.90 13.52
CA LEU A 131 -9.68 -8.28 14.61
C LEU A 131 -10.91 -9.14 15.20
N LEU A 132 -11.55 -8.77 16.38
CA LEU A 132 -13.00 -8.96 16.92
C LEU A 132 -13.52 -9.95 18.09
N LEU A 133 -14.86 -9.93 18.47
CA LEU A 133 -15.56 -10.10 19.83
C LEU A 133 -16.95 -10.89 19.93
N GLN A 134 -17.53 -11.22 21.15
CA GLN A 134 -19.03 -11.37 21.45
C GLN A 134 -19.55 -11.57 22.94
N VAL A 135 -20.83 -11.20 23.30
CA VAL A 135 -21.50 -11.33 24.66
C VAL A 135 -23.09 -11.30 24.70
N PRO A 136 -23.83 -12.07 25.57
CA PRO A 136 -25.31 -11.88 25.85
C PRO A 136 -25.94 -12.26 27.27
N SER A 137 -27.07 -11.64 27.73
CA SER A 137 -28.06 -12.10 28.80
C SER A 137 -29.31 -11.13 28.94
N PRO A 138 -30.54 -11.50 29.40
CA PRO A 138 -31.78 -10.76 29.04
C PRO A 138 -32.64 -10.07 30.14
N ARG A 139 -33.14 -8.83 29.87
CA ARG A 139 -34.49 -8.31 30.26
C ARG A 139 -34.79 -6.89 29.69
N ARG A 140 -35.57 -6.78 28.61
CA ARG A 140 -36.55 -5.69 28.30
C ARG A 140 -37.17 -5.84 26.89
N ARG A 141 -38.51 -5.73 26.83
CA ARG A 141 -39.41 -5.25 25.74
C ARG A 141 -38.91 -5.43 24.29
N LEU A 142 -39.58 -6.15 23.39
CA LEU A 142 -41.03 -6.35 23.21
C LEU A 142 -41.83 -5.03 23.22
N ALA A 143 -41.45 -4.09 22.34
CA ALA A 143 -42.22 -2.87 22.02
C ALA A 143 -41.99 -2.32 20.60
N ILE A 144 -41.27 -3.06 19.72
CA ILE A 144 -41.12 -2.75 18.29
C ILE A 144 -41.40 -4.07 17.55
N ILE A 145 -42.66 -4.53 17.49
CA ILE A 145 -43.72 -4.02 16.59
C ILE A 145 -43.22 -4.09 15.14
N ILE A 146 -43.38 -5.23 14.46
CA ILE A 146 -44.60 -5.61 13.70
C ILE A 146 -44.82 -4.74 12.43
N ALA A 147 -44.02 -3.68 12.20
CA ALA A 147 -44.08 -2.86 10.98
C ALA A 147 -43.51 -3.53 9.71
N ILE A 148 -42.63 -4.54 9.84
CA ILE A 148 -41.74 -5.01 8.76
C ILE A 148 -42.28 -6.25 8.00
N ARG A 149 -43.51 -6.75 8.30
CA ARG A 149 -43.97 -8.07 7.80
C ARG A 149 -45.23 -8.14 6.93
N THR A 150 -45.94 -7.03 6.67
CA THR A 150 -47.28 -7.11 6.02
C THR A 150 -47.44 -6.26 4.74
N LEU A 151 -46.54 -5.31 4.45
CA LEU A 151 -46.39 -4.70 3.13
C LEU A 151 -44.89 -4.78 2.72
N CYS A 152 -44.51 -5.14 1.49
CA CYS A 152 -45.32 -5.60 0.36
C CYS A 152 -44.61 -6.75 -0.38
N SER A 153 -45.19 -7.96 -0.36
CA SER A 153 -44.56 -9.20 -0.87
C SER A 153 -44.95 -9.56 -2.32
N LYS A 154 -45.46 -8.60 -3.09
CA LYS A 154 -46.25 -8.84 -4.32
C LYS A 154 -45.66 -8.35 -5.65
N ILE A 155 -44.53 -7.63 -5.67
CA ILE A 155 -43.87 -7.20 -6.92
C ILE A 155 -42.40 -7.66 -6.91
N TYR A 156 -41.88 -8.02 -8.09
CA TYR A 156 -40.50 -8.48 -8.36
C TYR A 156 -40.04 -9.82 -7.75
N LYS A 157 -40.88 -10.85 -7.85
CA LYS A 157 -40.47 -12.26 -7.73
C LYS A 157 -40.39 -12.94 -9.11
N ARG A 158 -39.26 -12.83 -9.83
CA ARG A 158 -38.69 -13.84 -10.79
C ARG A 158 -37.55 -13.30 -11.69
N ARG A 159 -36.30 -13.33 -11.20
CA ARG A 159 -35.08 -13.90 -11.85
C ARG A 159 -33.83 -13.50 -11.05
N SER A 160 -32.72 -14.21 -11.28
CA SER A 160 -31.42 -14.12 -10.60
C SER A 160 -31.43 -14.30 -9.07
N ARG A 161 -31.02 -15.49 -8.60
CA ARG A 161 -30.61 -15.70 -7.20
C ARG A 161 -29.45 -16.69 -7.05
N THR A 162 -28.50 -16.57 -7.97
CA THR A 162 -27.17 -17.21 -8.00
C THR A 162 -26.31 -16.31 -8.91
N ILE A 163 -25.08 -15.90 -8.57
CA ILE A 163 -24.19 -16.21 -7.43
C ILE A 163 -23.82 -14.90 -6.71
N LYS A 164 -23.49 -14.95 -5.41
CA LYS A 164 -22.87 -13.84 -4.68
C LYS A 164 -21.61 -14.31 -3.95
N TYR A 165 -20.60 -13.42 -3.88
CA TYR A 165 -19.28 -13.59 -3.26
C TYR A 165 -18.36 -14.64 -3.89
N LEU A 166 -17.40 -14.16 -4.68
CA LEU A 166 -16.21 -14.92 -5.08
C LEU A 166 -15.01 -13.96 -5.32
N VAL A 167 -14.69 -13.13 -4.32
CA VAL A 167 -13.52 -12.24 -4.31
C VAL A 167 -12.84 -12.31 -2.94
N GLN A 168 -11.81 -13.15 -2.82
CA GLN A 168 -10.49 -12.80 -2.25
C GLN A 168 -9.62 -14.05 -2.10
N ARG A 169 -8.77 -14.27 -3.11
CA ARG A 169 -7.34 -14.63 -3.01
C ARG A 169 -6.77 -14.73 -4.42
N LYS A 170 -6.51 -13.55 -5.01
CA LYS A 170 -5.72 -13.45 -6.25
C LYS A 170 -4.29 -13.85 -5.91
N THR A 171 -3.83 -15.02 -6.36
CA THR A 171 -2.40 -15.23 -6.59
C THR A 171 -1.99 -14.33 -7.76
N CYS A 172 -0.97 -13.48 -7.61
CA CYS A 172 -0.65 -12.39 -8.54
C CYS A 172 -0.14 -12.80 -9.95
N THR A 173 -0.21 -14.07 -10.32
CA THR A 173 0.34 -14.63 -11.56
C THR A 173 -0.77 -14.88 -12.60
N LYS A 174 -0.45 -14.66 -13.89
CA LYS A 174 -1.39 -14.55 -15.03
C LYS A 174 -2.38 -15.73 -15.17
N MET A 175 -3.60 -15.60 -14.64
CA MET A 175 -4.69 -16.54 -14.86
C MET A 175 -5.42 -16.24 -16.17
N LYS A 176 -5.03 -16.90 -17.27
CA LYS A 176 -5.82 -16.94 -18.51
C LYS A 176 -7.13 -17.70 -18.25
N VAL A 177 -8.24 -16.98 -18.09
CA VAL A 177 -9.57 -17.60 -17.96
C VAL A 177 -10.06 -18.07 -19.32
N LEU A 178 -9.94 -19.37 -19.57
CA LEU A 178 -10.59 -20.03 -20.72
C LEU A 178 -12.08 -20.25 -20.37
N LEU A 179 -12.92 -19.25 -20.62
CA LEU A 179 -14.36 -19.36 -20.40
C LEU A 179 -15.01 -20.15 -21.56
N VAL A 180 -15.50 -21.34 -21.27
CA VAL A 180 -16.26 -22.14 -22.27
C VAL A 180 -17.66 -21.53 -22.44
N PHE A 181 -18.08 -21.38 -23.69
CA PHE A 181 -19.37 -20.80 -24.08
C PHE A 181 -20.56 -21.64 -23.59
N VAL A 182 -21.71 -20.97 -23.35
CA VAL A 182 -22.96 -21.17 -24.12
C VAL A 182 -24.02 -20.13 -23.70
N LEU A 183 -24.87 -19.72 -24.65
CA LEU A 183 -26.09 -18.87 -24.48
C LEU A 183 -25.89 -17.43 -23.95
N ALA A 184 -25.25 -16.60 -24.78
CA ALA A 184 -25.53 -15.16 -24.86
C ALA A 184 -25.53 -14.69 -26.33
N ALA A 185 -26.55 -15.11 -27.08
CA ALA A 185 -26.88 -14.54 -28.40
C ALA A 185 -28.04 -13.54 -28.22
N VAL A 186 -28.06 -12.47 -29.03
CA VAL A 186 -28.83 -11.22 -28.81
C VAL A 186 -28.25 -10.40 -27.62
N CYS A 187 -27.47 -9.33 -27.83
CA CYS A 187 -26.99 -8.71 -29.07
C CYS A 187 -25.46 -8.66 -29.09
N LYS A 188 -24.85 -9.14 -30.18
CA LYS A 188 -23.50 -8.68 -30.55
C LYS A 188 -23.64 -7.29 -31.18
N VAL A 189 -23.54 -6.25 -30.34
CA VAL A 189 -23.02 -4.98 -30.84
C VAL A 189 -21.56 -5.27 -31.17
N ASN A 190 -21.18 -5.18 -32.44
CA ASN A 190 -19.75 -5.14 -32.78
C ASN A 190 -19.21 -3.81 -32.25
N SER A 191 -18.56 -3.86 -31.08
CA SER A 191 -17.67 -2.79 -30.63
C SER A 191 -16.46 -2.78 -31.55
N TYR A 192 -16.61 -2.13 -32.72
CA TYR A 192 -15.50 -1.87 -33.62
C TYR A 192 -14.42 -1.11 -32.82
N CYS A 193 -13.19 -1.62 -32.86
CA CYS A 193 -12.07 -1.00 -32.18
C CYS A 193 -11.80 0.37 -32.82
N VAL A 194 -12.31 1.44 -32.21
CA VAL A 194 -11.95 2.80 -32.57
C VAL A 194 -10.47 2.94 -32.23
N ARG A 195 -9.65 3.29 -33.23
CA ARG A 195 -8.21 3.44 -33.05
C ARG A 195 -7.93 4.49 -31.99
N SER A 196 -7.35 4.06 -30.88
CA SER A 196 -6.89 4.95 -29.82
C SER A 196 -5.71 5.79 -30.26
N VAL A 197 -5.57 6.98 -29.67
CA VAL A 197 -4.31 7.75 -29.69
C VAL A 197 -3.37 7.33 -28.55
N THR A 198 -3.89 6.71 -27.49
CA THR A 198 -3.09 6.11 -26.41
C THR A 198 -2.26 4.94 -26.93
N THR A 199 -0.97 4.91 -26.58
CA THR A 199 -0.14 3.69 -26.66
C THR A 199 0.45 3.36 -25.29
N ALA A 200 0.72 2.08 -25.04
CA ALA A 200 1.31 1.62 -23.79
C ALA A 200 2.29 0.46 -24.00
N SER A 201 3.30 0.39 -23.14
CA SER A 201 4.35 -0.62 -23.15
C SER A 201 4.52 -1.31 -21.78
N GLY A 202 5.32 -2.38 -21.76
CA GLY A 202 5.59 -3.18 -20.56
C GLY A 202 4.73 -4.45 -20.42
N PRO A 203 5.13 -5.40 -19.55
CA PRO A 203 4.51 -6.73 -19.40
C PRO A 203 3.05 -6.75 -18.89
N PHE A 204 2.50 -5.60 -18.48
CA PHE A 204 1.10 -5.42 -18.09
C PHE A 204 0.26 -4.59 -19.08
N ALA A 205 0.86 -3.98 -20.11
CA ALA A 205 0.10 -3.31 -21.17
C ALA A 205 -0.64 -4.33 -22.06
N PRO A 206 -1.88 -4.03 -22.50
CA PRO A 206 -2.60 -4.86 -23.47
C PRO A 206 -2.01 -4.70 -24.88
N LYS A 207 -2.06 -5.78 -25.68
CA LYS A 207 -1.46 -5.81 -27.02
C LYS A 207 -2.23 -5.00 -28.08
N ASN A 208 -3.52 -4.84 -27.88
CA ASN A 208 -4.42 -4.06 -28.72
C ASN A 208 -5.06 -3.03 -27.79
N ILE A 209 -5.20 -1.79 -28.26
CA ILE A 209 -5.76 -0.67 -27.49
C ILE A 209 -6.82 0.02 -28.36
N CYS A 210 -8.06 0.02 -27.88
CA CYS A 210 -9.18 0.74 -28.46
C CYS A 210 -9.53 1.96 -27.58
N SER A 211 -10.06 3.02 -28.19
CA SER A 211 -10.57 4.18 -27.46
C SER A 211 -11.64 3.73 -26.44
N GLY A 212 -11.47 4.13 -25.17
CA GLY A 212 -12.32 3.73 -24.04
C GLY A 212 -11.90 2.46 -23.30
N ASP A 213 -10.89 1.71 -23.75
CA ASP A 213 -10.41 0.50 -23.06
C ASP A 213 -9.78 0.84 -21.70
N LEU A 214 -10.13 0.08 -20.65
CA LEU A 214 -9.39 0.08 -19.38
C LEU A 214 -8.08 -0.70 -19.55
N ILE A 215 -6.99 0.01 -19.85
CA ILE A 215 -5.69 -0.58 -20.20
C ILE A 215 -4.82 -0.94 -18.99
N PHE A 216 -5.06 -0.33 -17.83
CA PHE A 216 -4.39 -0.68 -16.57
C PHE A 216 -5.34 -0.50 -15.39
N GLU A 217 -5.32 -1.44 -14.46
CA GLU A 217 -6.06 -1.36 -13.20
C GLU A 217 -5.27 -2.02 -12.06
N ASP A 218 -5.31 -1.43 -10.87
CA ASP A 218 -5.18 -2.14 -9.60
C ASP A 218 -6.28 -1.72 -8.63
N ASN A 219 -6.93 -2.69 -7.97
CA ASN A 219 -7.88 -2.47 -6.88
C ASN A 219 -7.33 -2.99 -5.53
N PHE A 220 -6.00 -3.20 -5.46
CA PHE A 220 -5.24 -3.47 -4.23
C PHE A 220 -5.79 -4.57 -3.29
N ASP A 221 -6.51 -5.56 -3.85
CA ASP A 221 -6.82 -6.87 -3.21
C ASP A 221 -5.59 -7.50 -2.56
N CYS A 222 -4.43 -7.28 -3.17
CA CYS A 222 -3.10 -7.72 -2.75
C CYS A 222 -2.04 -6.86 -3.47
N LEU A 223 -0.97 -6.47 -2.78
CA LEU A 223 0.12 -5.71 -3.40
C LEU A 223 0.87 -6.56 -4.44
N ASN A 224 0.66 -6.25 -5.72
CA ASN A 224 1.29 -6.97 -6.82
C ASN A 224 2.70 -6.45 -7.12
N LEU A 225 3.73 -7.14 -6.59
CA LEU A 225 5.15 -6.79 -6.81
C LEU A 225 5.67 -7.11 -8.23
N ASP A 226 4.92 -7.87 -9.05
CA ASP A 226 5.22 -7.98 -10.47
C ASP A 226 4.85 -6.71 -11.23
N LYS A 227 3.75 -6.06 -10.83
CA LYS A 227 3.21 -4.82 -11.43
C LYS A 227 3.79 -3.54 -10.83
N TRP A 228 4.01 -3.47 -9.52
CA TRP A 228 4.57 -2.31 -8.84
C TRP A 228 5.97 -2.63 -8.35
N LYS A 229 6.97 -1.84 -8.79
CA LYS A 229 8.34 -1.93 -8.29
C LYS A 229 8.56 -0.90 -7.19
N HIS A 230 9.30 -1.28 -6.16
CA HIS A 230 9.70 -0.37 -5.08
C HIS A 230 11.02 0.31 -5.43
N GLU A 231 11.17 1.55 -4.98
CA GLU A 231 12.49 2.13 -4.79
C GLU A 231 13.09 1.71 -3.44
N ASP A 232 14.41 1.48 -3.42
CA ASP A 232 15.21 1.26 -2.22
C ASP A 232 16.41 2.21 -2.28
N THR A 233 16.35 3.30 -1.51
CA THR A 233 17.33 4.39 -1.55
C THR A 233 17.20 5.36 -0.36
N LEU A 234 18.33 5.91 0.08
CA LEU A 234 18.40 7.01 1.04
C LEU A 234 18.40 8.41 0.37
N ALA A 235 18.25 8.46 -0.97
CA ALA A 235 18.34 9.69 -1.78
C ALA A 235 17.25 10.73 -1.53
N GLY A 236 16.08 10.29 -1.06
CA GLY A 236 14.81 11.02 -1.21
C GLY A 236 14.23 10.88 -2.62
N GLY A 237 13.39 11.83 -3.02
CA GLY A 237 12.90 12.01 -4.39
C GLY A 237 13.75 12.98 -5.22
N GLY A 238 14.45 13.91 -4.55
CA GLY A 238 15.29 14.94 -5.17
C GLY A 238 15.23 16.29 -4.45
N ASN A 239 14.22 16.49 -3.60
CA ASN A 239 13.90 17.72 -2.89
C ASN A 239 14.41 17.72 -1.43
N ASN A 240 15.59 17.13 -1.18
CA ASN A 240 16.27 17.06 0.13
C ASN A 240 15.51 16.32 1.25
N GLU A 241 14.73 15.30 0.90
CA GLU A 241 13.80 14.59 1.79
C GLU A 241 14.49 13.66 2.80
N PHE A 242 13.76 13.32 3.88
CA PHE A 242 14.33 12.69 5.09
C PHE A 242 13.99 11.19 5.24
N GLU A 243 13.19 10.62 4.35
CA GLU A 243 12.88 9.20 4.32
C GLU A 243 13.96 8.35 3.61
N TRP A 244 14.09 7.10 4.03
CA TRP A 244 14.67 6.01 3.24
C TRP A 244 13.50 5.25 2.61
N TYR A 245 13.39 5.27 1.28
CA TYR A 245 12.42 4.43 0.58
C TYR A 245 12.83 2.97 0.63
N THR A 246 11.89 2.07 0.90
CA THR A 246 12.19 0.63 1.03
C THR A 246 11.15 -0.28 0.39
N ASN A 247 11.56 -1.50 0.07
CA ASN A 247 10.68 -2.62 -0.25
C ASN A 247 10.12 -3.31 1.02
N SER A 248 10.01 -2.59 2.15
CA SER A 248 9.52 -3.16 3.42
C SER A 248 7.99 -3.30 3.43
N ARG A 249 7.50 -4.41 4.00
CA ARG A 249 6.07 -4.62 4.26
C ARG A 249 5.55 -3.89 5.50
N ASN A 250 6.44 -3.27 6.29
CA ASN A 250 6.07 -2.28 7.30
C ASN A 250 5.69 -0.93 6.66
N ASN A 251 6.29 -0.60 5.51
CA ASN A 251 6.18 0.71 4.86
C ASN A 251 5.24 0.74 3.65
N SER A 252 4.91 -0.42 3.08
CA SER A 252 3.71 -0.54 2.24
C SER A 252 3.06 -1.92 2.36
N TYR A 253 1.73 -1.98 2.33
CA TYR A 253 1.00 -3.25 2.39
C TYR A 253 -0.44 -3.05 1.92
N THR A 254 -1.15 -4.15 1.66
CA THR A 254 -2.57 -4.11 1.32
C THR A 254 -3.42 -4.69 2.45
N SER A 255 -4.47 -3.98 2.84
CA SER A 255 -5.42 -4.37 3.88
C SER A 255 -6.84 -4.03 3.43
N ASN A 256 -7.76 -4.99 3.49
CA ASN A 256 -9.17 -4.79 3.13
C ASN A 256 -9.43 -4.20 1.71
N GLY A 257 -8.50 -4.39 0.77
CA GLY A 257 -8.57 -3.81 -0.59
C GLY A 257 -7.88 -2.45 -0.75
N ILE A 258 -7.33 -1.88 0.33
CA ILE A 258 -6.60 -0.61 0.32
C ILE A 258 -5.10 -0.86 0.34
N LEU A 259 -4.34 -0.23 -0.56
CA LEU A 259 -2.89 -0.05 -0.43
C LEU A 259 -2.62 1.05 0.62
N HIS A 260 -1.93 0.69 1.69
CA HIS A 260 -1.33 1.63 2.62
C HIS A 260 0.13 1.85 2.23
N ILE A 261 0.56 3.11 2.19
CA ILE A 261 1.97 3.52 2.31
C ILE A 261 2.12 4.19 3.68
N LYS A 262 3.02 3.65 4.52
CA LYS A 262 3.19 3.99 5.94
C LYS A 262 4.61 4.51 6.21
N PRO A 263 4.77 5.66 6.89
CA PRO A 263 6.04 6.05 7.44
C PRO A 263 6.31 5.28 8.76
N THR A 264 7.54 4.84 8.98
CA THR A 264 7.99 4.21 10.25
C THR A 264 9.36 4.75 10.64
N PHE A 265 9.76 4.66 11.91
CA PHE A 265 11.08 5.16 12.32
C PHE A 265 12.16 4.08 12.17
N VAL A 266 13.33 4.48 11.69
CA VAL A 266 14.53 3.62 11.66
C VAL A 266 14.97 3.25 13.09
N ALA A 267 14.81 4.18 14.04
CA ALA A 267 15.16 3.97 15.44
C ALA A 267 14.29 2.89 16.14
N ASP A 268 13.05 2.67 15.70
CA ASP A 268 12.17 1.61 16.25
C ASP A 268 12.68 0.20 15.88
N GLU A 269 13.35 0.07 14.73
CA GLU A 269 13.86 -1.20 14.22
C GLU A 269 15.35 -1.43 14.54
N LEU A 270 16.17 -0.36 14.57
CA LEU A 270 17.64 -0.42 14.63
C LEU A 270 18.27 0.41 15.77
N GLY A 271 17.47 1.17 16.53
CA GLY A 271 17.93 1.99 17.65
C GLY A 271 18.49 3.37 17.26
N GLU A 272 18.44 4.32 18.20
CA GLU A 272 18.92 5.71 18.01
C GLU A 272 20.40 5.81 17.66
N GLN A 273 21.24 4.92 18.20
CA GLN A 273 22.69 4.91 17.91
C GLN A 273 23.00 4.56 16.45
N PHE A 274 22.18 3.72 15.80
CA PHE A 274 22.35 3.37 14.39
C PHE A 274 22.35 4.62 13.50
N LEU A 275 21.42 5.54 13.76
CA LEU A 275 21.32 6.81 13.04
C LEU A 275 22.59 7.68 13.14
N GLN A 276 23.35 7.55 14.23
CA GLN A 276 24.49 8.41 14.57
C GLN A 276 25.86 7.79 14.29
N SER A 277 25.95 6.52 13.90
CA SER A 277 27.25 5.87 13.64
C SER A 277 27.27 4.72 12.64
N ALA A 278 26.12 4.22 12.17
CA ALA A 278 26.11 3.11 11.21
C ALA A 278 26.43 3.58 9.79
N THR A 279 26.97 2.66 8.98
CA THR A 279 27.01 2.80 7.52
C THR A 279 25.93 1.92 6.92
N VAL A 280 24.99 2.51 6.18
CA VAL A 280 24.09 1.76 5.30
C VAL A 280 24.76 1.64 3.94
N ASP A 281 24.75 0.43 3.38
CA ASP A 281 25.18 0.12 2.02
C ASP A 281 24.13 -0.82 1.41
N LEU A 282 23.42 -0.35 0.38
CA LEU A 282 22.35 -1.09 -0.27
C LEU A 282 22.88 -2.04 -1.37
N GLY A 283 24.12 -1.83 -1.83
CA GLY A 283 24.71 -2.53 -2.98
C GLY A 283 23.74 -2.61 -4.16
N ASN A 284 23.62 -3.81 -4.75
CA ASN A 284 22.78 -4.08 -5.92
C ASN A 284 21.26 -3.92 -5.72
N LYS A 285 20.79 -3.60 -4.50
CA LYS A 285 19.37 -3.25 -4.26
C LYS A 285 19.07 -1.78 -4.52
N CYS A 286 20.09 -0.92 -4.52
CA CYS A 286 19.92 0.51 -4.66
C CYS A 286 19.24 0.87 -6.00
N THR A 287 18.14 1.63 -5.94
CA THR A 287 17.42 2.07 -7.15
C THR A 287 17.74 3.50 -7.57
N ASN A 288 18.41 4.28 -6.72
CA ASN A 288 18.83 5.66 -7.00
C ASN A 288 20.11 6.01 -6.20
N PRO A 289 21.25 6.30 -6.86
CA PRO A 289 22.51 6.69 -6.21
C PRO A 289 22.60 8.16 -5.80
N HIS A 290 21.66 9.01 -6.23
CA HIS A 290 21.70 10.46 -5.98
C HIS A 290 21.77 10.80 -4.48
N ASN A 291 22.37 11.93 -4.10
CA ASN A 291 22.59 12.33 -2.70
C ASN A 291 23.29 11.24 -1.84
N SER A 292 24.16 10.40 -2.42
CA SER A 292 24.73 9.21 -1.77
C SER A 292 23.67 8.19 -1.33
N GLY A 293 22.60 8.03 -2.13
CA GLY A 293 21.43 7.22 -1.82
C GLY A 293 21.66 5.72 -1.71
N CYS A 294 22.74 5.19 -2.31
CA CYS A 294 23.12 3.78 -2.16
C CYS A 294 23.96 3.50 -0.92
N LYS A 295 24.73 4.48 -0.43
CA LYS A 295 25.70 4.29 0.65
C LYS A 295 25.90 5.57 1.45
N ARG A 296 25.56 5.55 2.74
CA ARG A 296 25.60 6.71 3.63
C ARG A 296 26.05 6.29 5.03
N THR A 297 26.84 7.14 5.69
CA THR A 297 27.31 6.92 7.07
C THR A 297 26.74 7.99 7.99
N GLY A 298 26.16 7.57 9.12
CA GLY A 298 25.65 8.45 10.16
C GLY A 298 26.75 9.05 11.02
N SER A 299 26.51 10.25 11.55
CA SER A 299 27.29 10.90 12.59
C SER A 299 26.35 11.61 13.59
N PRO A 300 26.81 12.03 14.78
CA PRO A 300 25.96 12.76 15.73
C PRO A 300 25.48 14.16 15.26
N GLY A 301 26.12 14.72 14.23
CA GLY A 301 25.74 16.00 13.60
C GLY A 301 24.99 15.85 12.26
N GLU A 302 25.24 14.75 11.55
CA GLU A 302 24.59 14.39 10.28
C GLU A 302 24.14 12.92 10.35
N ILE A 303 22.89 12.68 10.73
CA ILE A 303 22.38 11.32 10.90
C ILE A 303 22.16 10.59 9.56
N LEU A 304 21.83 9.30 9.65
CA LEU A 304 21.09 8.58 8.61
C LEU A 304 19.62 9.01 8.59
N ASN A 305 18.92 8.72 7.51
CA ASN A 305 17.49 8.99 7.31
C ASN A 305 16.69 8.44 8.49
N PRO A 306 16.02 9.29 9.32
CA PRO A 306 15.36 8.83 10.55
C PRO A 306 14.07 8.04 10.28
N VAL A 307 13.47 8.21 9.10
CA VAL A 307 12.18 7.62 8.71
C VAL A 307 12.39 6.64 7.56
N LYS A 308 11.63 5.54 7.53
CA LYS A 308 11.43 4.69 6.35
C LYS A 308 10.07 4.99 5.74
N SER A 309 9.97 4.89 4.43
CA SER A 309 8.72 4.97 3.67
C SER A 309 8.76 4.03 2.45
N ALA A 310 7.82 4.16 1.51
CA ALA A 310 7.82 3.45 0.25
C ALA A 310 7.43 4.36 -0.93
N ARG A 311 8.15 4.21 -2.05
CA ARG A 311 7.84 4.78 -3.37
C ARG A 311 7.64 3.61 -4.32
N LEU A 312 6.45 3.51 -4.91
CA LEU A 312 6.04 2.45 -5.82
C LEU A 312 5.94 3.05 -7.23
N ARG A 313 6.53 2.39 -8.22
CA ARG A 313 6.58 2.86 -9.61
C ARG A 313 6.24 1.75 -10.62
N THR A 314 5.68 2.11 -11.77
CA THR A 314 5.34 1.17 -12.87
C THR A 314 6.36 1.13 -14.02
N LEU A 315 7.51 1.81 -13.87
CA LEU A 315 8.56 1.98 -14.90
C LEU A 315 8.74 0.76 -15.82
N ASP A 316 9.22 -0.36 -15.27
CA ASP A 316 9.54 -1.59 -16.02
C ASP A 316 8.32 -2.48 -16.36
N THR A 317 7.10 -2.05 -16.01
CA THR A 317 5.92 -2.92 -15.91
C THR A 317 4.73 -2.44 -16.74
N PHE A 318 4.49 -1.13 -16.73
CA PHE A 318 3.47 -0.41 -17.49
C PHE A 318 3.87 1.07 -17.63
N SER A 319 4.12 1.50 -18.87
CA SER A 319 4.27 2.91 -19.24
C SER A 319 3.31 3.24 -20.38
N PHE A 320 2.88 4.49 -20.53
CA PHE A 320 1.90 4.89 -21.55
C PHE A 320 2.01 6.36 -21.95
N ILE A 321 1.50 6.68 -23.13
CA ILE A 321 1.34 8.05 -23.66
C ILE A 321 -0.14 8.28 -23.95
N TYR A 322 -0.68 9.42 -23.48
CA TYR A 322 -2.10 9.81 -23.57
C TYR A 322 -3.09 8.86 -22.87
N GLY A 323 -4.22 9.39 -22.40
CA GLY A 323 -5.27 8.62 -21.73
C GLY A 323 -5.88 9.37 -20.56
N LYS A 324 -6.83 8.72 -19.87
CA LYS A 324 -7.33 9.18 -18.56
C LYS A 324 -6.71 8.33 -17.46
N VAL A 325 -6.08 8.95 -16.46
CA VAL A 325 -5.74 8.33 -15.18
C VAL A 325 -6.82 8.68 -14.15
N GLU A 326 -7.15 7.73 -13.28
CA GLU A 326 -7.90 7.98 -12.05
C GLU A 326 -7.28 7.18 -10.90
N VAL A 327 -6.86 7.88 -9.85
CA VAL A 327 -6.40 7.27 -8.61
C VAL A 327 -7.35 7.69 -7.49
N ARG A 328 -8.01 6.72 -6.86
CA ARG A 328 -8.86 6.99 -5.70
C ARG A 328 -8.04 6.78 -4.43
N ALA A 329 -7.81 7.85 -3.68
CA ALA A 329 -6.98 7.82 -2.50
C ALA A 329 -7.50 8.73 -1.38
N LYS A 330 -7.07 8.44 -0.15
CA LYS A 330 -7.16 9.31 1.02
C LYS A 330 -5.73 9.65 1.45
N VAL A 331 -5.44 10.94 1.52
CA VAL A 331 -4.11 11.45 1.93
C VAL A 331 -3.89 11.29 3.45
N PRO A 332 -2.64 11.19 3.90
CA PRO A 332 -2.29 11.07 5.31
C PRO A 332 -2.48 12.36 6.11
N THR A 333 -2.74 12.19 7.40
CA THR A 333 -2.62 13.23 8.44
C THR A 333 -1.30 13.08 9.18
N GLY A 334 -0.56 14.18 9.38
CA GLY A 334 0.66 14.22 10.19
C GLY A 334 1.64 15.27 9.69
N ASP A 335 2.23 16.02 10.61
CA ASP A 335 3.14 17.12 10.26
C ASP A 335 4.35 16.60 9.48
N TRP A 336 4.78 17.36 8.47
CA TRP A 336 5.95 17.08 7.63
C TRP A 336 5.81 15.86 6.70
N LEU A 337 4.61 15.28 6.56
CA LEU A 337 4.29 14.25 5.57
C LEU A 337 3.95 14.87 4.20
N TRP A 338 4.52 14.33 3.12
CA TRP A 338 4.31 14.80 1.73
C TRP A 338 3.89 13.60 0.84
N PRO A 339 2.59 13.29 0.76
CA PRO A 339 2.05 12.32 -0.19
C PRO A 339 2.09 12.85 -1.63
N ALA A 340 2.36 11.98 -2.60
CA ALA A 340 2.26 12.32 -4.03
C ALA A 340 1.72 11.17 -4.91
N ILE A 341 1.00 11.53 -5.96
CA ILE A 341 0.53 10.67 -7.06
C ILE A 341 0.87 11.38 -8.38
N TRP A 342 1.80 10.81 -9.15
CA TRP A 342 2.47 11.53 -10.23
C TRP A 342 2.98 10.58 -11.31
N LEU A 343 3.51 11.15 -12.39
CA LEU A 343 4.17 10.42 -13.47
C LEU A 343 5.49 11.07 -13.88
N LEU A 344 6.49 10.21 -14.12
CA LEU A 344 7.75 10.55 -14.78
C LEU A 344 7.84 9.83 -16.14
N PRO A 345 8.60 10.37 -17.12
CA PRO A 345 8.88 9.66 -18.37
C PRO A 345 9.59 8.33 -18.11
N ASN A 346 9.30 7.34 -18.95
CA ASN A 346 9.98 6.03 -18.98
C ASN A 346 11.46 6.17 -19.43
N LYS A 347 11.76 7.23 -20.18
CA LYS A 347 13.12 7.58 -20.65
C LYS A 347 13.27 9.10 -20.72
N TRP A 348 14.38 9.61 -20.22
CA TRP A 348 14.79 10.99 -20.44
C TRP A 348 14.95 11.29 -21.94
N ILE A 349 14.73 12.55 -22.34
CA ILE A 349 14.98 13.00 -23.72
C ILE A 349 16.49 12.99 -23.99
N GLU A 350 16.88 12.70 -25.24
CA GLU A 350 18.29 12.56 -25.61
C GLU A 350 19.05 13.87 -25.40
N ASN A 351 20.14 13.82 -24.62
CA ASN A 351 20.95 14.97 -24.18
C ASN A 351 20.19 16.01 -23.32
N GLY A 352 19.02 15.65 -22.78
CA GLY A 352 18.27 16.47 -21.83
C GLY A 352 18.38 16.01 -20.38
N ASP A 353 17.50 16.56 -19.56
CA ASP A 353 17.40 16.43 -18.12
C ASP A 353 15.94 16.20 -17.68
N TRP A 354 15.69 16.19 -16.37
CA TRP A 354 14.36 16.04 -15.78
C TRP A 354 13.35 17.06 -16.34
N ILE A 355 13.70 18.35 -16.33
CA ILE A 355 12.82 19.45 -16.75
C ILE A 355 12.51 19.41 -18.25
N SER A 356 13.50 19.08 -19.08
CA SER A 356 13.32 18.93 -20.53
C SER A 356 12.64 17.61 -20.95
N SER A 357 12.46 16.67 -20.01
CA SER A 357 11.74 15.40 -20.21
C SER A 357 10.34 15.35 -19.57
N GLY A 358 10.04 16.27 -18.65
CA GLY A 358 8.69 16.49 -18.10
C GLY A 358 8.34 15.71 -16.82
N GLU A 359 7.36 16.22 -16.07
CA GLU A 359 6.70 15.58 -14.92
C GLU A 359 5.21 15.93 -14.90
N ILE A 360 4.35 15.01 -14.43
CA ILE A 360 2.90 15.21 -14.33
C ILE A 360 2.41 14.86 -12.92
N ASP A 361 2.05 15.87 -12.14
CA ASP A 361 1.66 15.72 -10.74
C ASP A 361 0.13 15.77 -10.59
N ILE A 362 -0.48 14.60 -10.43
CA ILE A 362 -1.93 14.42 -10.35
C ILE A 362 -2.46 14.78 -8.95
N MET A 363 -1.61 14.70 -7.94
CA MET A 363 -1.93 15.02 -6.54
C MET A 363 -0.65 15.25 -5.75
N GLU A 364 -0.51 16.43 -5.16
CA GLU A 364 0.40 16.71 -4.06
C GLU A 364 -0.33 17.44 -2.92
N THR A 365 0.04 17.17 -1.66
CA THR A 365 -0.43 17.93 -0.49
C THR A 365 0.54 17.77 0.69
N ARG A 366 0.24 18.40 1.83
CA ARG A 366 1.02 18.36 3.08
C ARG A 366 0.15 17.80 4.21
N GLY A 367 0.66 16.83 4.97
CA GLY A 367 -0.08 16.17 6.05
C GLY A 367 -0.32 17.04 7.31
N ASN A 368 0.36 18.18 7.44
CA ASN A 368 0.10 19.17 8.48
C ASN A 368 -1.37 19.65 8.38
N LYS A 369 -2.12 19.71 9.48
CA LYS A 369 -3.52 20.21 9.43
C LYS A 369 -3.62 21.71 9.25
N GLU A 370 -2.74 22.45 9.92
CA GLU A 370 -2.76 23.92 10.01
C GLU A 370 -1.31 24.42 9.84
N LEU A 371 -0.88 24.47 8.58
CA LEU A 371 0.41 25.04 8.14
C LEU A 371 0.12 26.32 7.36
N ILE A 372 0.29 27.46 8.00
CA ILE A 372 -0.25 28.75 7.58
C ILE A 372 0.87 29.63 7.02
N LYS A 373 0.80 29.99 5.74
CA LYS A 373 1.68 31.00 5.13
C LYS A 373 1.41 32.40 5.74
N PRO A 374 2.35 33.35 5.68
CA PRO A 374 2.17 34.72 6.19
C PRO A 374 0.97 35.50 5.59
N ASN A 375 0.43 35.07 4.45
CA ASN A 375 -0.78 35.62 3.84
C ASN A 375 -2.10 35.04 4.43
N GLY A 376 -2.03 34.15 5.43
CA GLY A 376 -3.19 33.47 6.02
C GLY A 376 -3.65 32.21 5.28
N GLN A 377 -3.03 31.82 4.16
CA GLN A 377 -3.36 30.61 3.42
C GLN A 377 -2.91 29.37 4.22
N ASN A 378 -3.83 28.47 4.55
CA ASN A 378 -3.47 27.12 5.02
C ASN A 378 -3.05 26.27 3.81
N ILE A 379 -1.79 25.82 3.82
CA ILE A 379 -1.17 25.00 2.78
C ILE A 379 -0.98 23.54 3.19
N GLY A 380 -1.61 23.16 4.31
CA GLY A 380 -1.71 21.80 4.85
C GLY A 380 -2.75 20.93 4.15
N THR A 381 -3.36 19.99 4.89
CA THR A 381 -4.35 19.03 4.34
C THR A 381 -5.59 19.66 3.68
N PRO A 382 -5.99 20.92 3.94
CA PRO A 382 -7.03 21.59 3.15
C PRO A 382 -6.63 21.98 1.72
N LEU A 383 -5.35 21.93 1.36
CA LEU A 383 -4.83 22.32 0.04
C LEU A 383 -4.41 21.11 -0.78
N LEU A 384 -4.83 21.07 -2.04
CA LEU A 384 -4.36 20.14 -3.08
C LEU A 384 -3.65 20.96 -4.17
N SER A 385 -2.47 20.51 -4.58
CA SER A 385 -1.74 21.00 -5.74
C SER A 385 -1.71 19.95 -6.86
N THR A 386 -1.73 20.42 -8.10
CA THR A 386 -1.43 19.62 -9.31
C THR A 386 -0.56 20.45 -10.26
N THR A 387 0.44 19.82 -10.86
CA THR A 387 1.56 20.52 -11.52
C THR A 387 1.94 19.80 -12.82
N LEU A 388 2.50 20.56 -13.76
CA LEU A 388 3.42 20.03 -14.78
C LEU A 388 4.78 20.68 -14.57
N HIS A 389 5.85 19.91 -14.41
CA HIS A 389 7.22 20.44 -14.54
C HIS A 389 7.70 20.25 -15.98
N TRP A 390 8.19 21.33 -16.59
CA TRP A 390 8.68 21.35 -17.98
C TRP A 390 9.53 22.60 -18.23
N GLY A 391 10.44 22.54 -19.20
CA GLY A 391 11.31 23.66 -19.56
C GLY A 391 12.44 23.26 -20.50
N ALA A 392 13.22 24.23 -21.00
CA ALA A 392 14.32 23.95 -21.92
C ALA A 392 15.49 23.19 -21.26
N ASN A 393 15.67 23.35 -19.94
CA ASN A 393 16.69 22.73 -19.10
C ASN A 393 16.35 22.90 -17.59
N ALA A 394 17.16 22.30 -16.73
CA ALA A 394 17.02 22.34 -15.26
C ALA A 394 16.91 23.75 -14.64
N GLN A 395 17.41 24.80 -15.31
CA GLN A 395 17.35 26.18 -14.85
C GLN A 395 16.09 26.94 -15.32
N THR A 396 15.27 26.34 -16.19
CA THR A 396 14.14 27.00 -16.87
C THR A 396 12.80 26.30 -16.66
N ASN A 397 12.59 25.74 -15.46
CA ASN A 397 11.35 25.08 -15.06
C ASN A 397 10.15 26.08 -15.02
N GLN A 398 9.21 25.93 -15.95
CA GLN A 398 8.05 26.83 -16.15
C GLN A 398 6.80 26.42 -15.33
N TYR A 399 6.94 25.52 -14.36
CA TYR A 399 5.82 24.91 -13.64
C TYR A 399 4.76 25.88 -13.10
N ALA A 400 5.14 27.08 -12.70
CA ALA A 400 4.24 28.11 -12.19
C ALA A 400 3.17 28.55 -13.23
N GLN A 401 3.42 28.35 -14.53
CA GLN A 401 2.42 28.58 -15.59
C GLN A 401 1.37 27.45 -15.68
N THR A 402 1.66 26.30 -15.08
CA THR A 402 0.93 25.03 -15.22
C THR A 402 0.72 24.35 -13.87
N HIS A 403 0.62 25.15 -12.82
CA HIS A 403 0.35 24.74 -11.45
C HIS A 403 -1.04 25.23 -11.04
N TYR A 404 -1.83 24.33 -10.46
CA TYR A 404 -3.20 24.60 -10.05
C TYR A 404 -3.40 24.14 -8.60
N GLU A 405 -3.93 25.03 -7.77
CA GLU A 405 -4.31 24.75 -6.39
C GLU A 405 -5.84 24.67 -6.25
N THR A 406 -6.33 23.79 -5.38
CA THR A 406 -7.74 23.76 -4.96
C THR A 406 -7.87 23.40 -3.48
N THR A 407 -8.98 23.77 -2.84
CA THR A 407 -9.14 23.61 -1.38
C THR A 407 -10.49 23.03 -0.99
N ILE A 408 -10.51 22.28 0.12
CA ILE A 408 -11.74 21.93 0.86
C ILE A 408 -11.56 22.27 2.35
N PRO A 409 -12.51 22.97 3.01
CA PRO A 409 -12.33 23.44 4.40
C PRO A 409 -12.07 22.33 5.42
N GLU A 410 -12.60 21.14 5.19
CA GLU A 410 -12.52 20.00 6.10
C GLU A 410 -11.14 19.29 6.07
N GLY A 411 -10.39 19.45 4.98
CA GLY A 411 -9.16 18.70 4.70
C GLY A 411 -9.36 17.47 3.80
N PHE A 412 -8.47 17.30 2.81
CA PHE A 412 -8.39 16.09 1.99
C PHE A 412 -8.04 14.83 2.82
N ASP A 413 -7.50 15.02 4.03
CA ASP A 413 -7.26 13.96 5.02
C ASP A 413 -8.54 13.46 5.73
N GLN A 414 -9.74 13.90 5.31
CA GLN A 414 -10.99 13.38 5.86
C GLN A 414 -11.59 12.23 5.02
N ALA A 415 -11.63 12.34 3.68
CA ALA A 415 -12.32 11.38 2.81
C ALA A 415 -11.38 10.71 1.78
N TYR A 416 -11.95 9.81 0.96
CA TYR A 416 -11.29 9.27 -0.24
C TYR A 416 -11.79 10.01 -1.47
N HIS A 417 -10.89 10.68 -2.16
CA HIS A 417 -11.15 11.48 -3.35
C HIS A 417 -10.59 10.80 -4.60
N LYS A 418 -11.13 11.14 -5.77
CA LYS A 418 -10.61 10.72 -7.09
C LYS A 418 -9.74 11.82 -7.66
N TYR A 419 -8.44 11.57 -7.70
CA TYR A 419 -7.44 12.40 -8.37
C TYR A 419 -7.30 11.92 -9.81
N GLN A 420 -7.48 12.81 -10.77
CA GLN A 420 -7.61 12.46 -12.19
C GLN A 420 -6.75 13.37 -13.06
N VAL A 421 -6.17 12.80 -14.12
CA VAL A 421 -5.64 13.57 -15.25
C VAL A 421 -6.15 12.96 -16.55
N GLU A 422 -6.58 13.82 -17.48
CA GLU A 422 -6.92 13.47 -18.85
C GLU A 422 -5.88 14.14 -19.76
N TRP A 423 -5.02 13.34 -20.36
CA TRP A 423 -3.87 13.74 -21.15
C TRP A 423 -4.09 13.31 -22.60
N THR A 424 -4.06 14.27 -23.51
CA THR A 424 -4.41 14.09 -24.92
C THR A 424 -3.33 14.71 -25.80
N PRO A 425 -3.33 14.47 -27.13
CA PRO A 425 -2.47 15.20 -28.07
C PRO A 425 -2.72 16.73 -28.10
N ASP A 426 -3.84 17.20 -27.53
CA ASP A 426 -4.29 18.59 -27.60
C ASP A 426 -4.24 19.36 -26.28
N PHE A 427 -4.46 18.69 -25.15
CA PHE A 427 -4.48 19.27 -23.81
C PHE A 427 -4.12 18.25 -22.72
N ILE A 428 -3.69 18.76 -21.56
CA ILE A 428 -3.66 18.03 -20.28
C ILE A 428 -4.63 18.72 -19.32
N LYS A 429 -5.56 17.96 -18.73
CA LYS A 429 -6.59 18.45 -17.80
C LYS A 429 -6.52 17.68 -16.49
N PHE A 430 -6.35 18.39 -15.38
CA PHE A 430 -6.45 17.85 -14.03
C PHE A 430 -7.90 17.92 -13.53
N SER A 431 -8.31 16.94 -12.72
CA SER A 431 -9.65 16.90 -12.13
C SER A 431 -9.66 16.22 -10.76
N LEU A 432 -10.57 16.70 -9.90
CA LEU A 432 -10.83 16.21 -8.55
C LEU A 432 -12.31 15.83 -8.46
N ASP A 433 -12.61 14.58 -8.14
CA ASP A 433 -14.00 14.07 -8.01
C ASP A 433 -14.89 14.42 -9.23
N ASP A 434 -14.37 14.18 -10.44
CA ASP A 434 -14.97 14.51 -11.75
C ASP A 434 -15.14 16.01 -12.05
N ARG A 435 -14.58 16.92 -11.22
CA ARG A 435 -14.57 18.36 -11.46
C ARG A 435 -13.20 18.82 -11.94
N GLU A 436 -13.18 19.60 -13.02
CA GLU A 436 -11.97 20.20 -13.57
C GLU A 436 -11.38 21.24 -12.60
N ILE A 437 -10.08 21.14 -12.32
CA ILE A 437 -9.34 22.08 -11.46
C ILE A 437 -8.30 22.92 -12.22
N GLY A 438 -7.87 22.45 -13.38
CA GLY A 438 -6.88 23.11 -14.22
C GLY A 438 -6.70 22.40 -15.56
N ARG A 439 -6.33 23.15 -16.60
CA ARG A 439 -6.09 22.62 -17.94
C ARG A 439 -5.02 23.43 -18.67
N VAL A 440 -4.04 22.71 -19.21
CA VAL A 440 -3.01 23.21 -20.12
C VAL A 440 -3.39 22.80 -21.54
N THR A 441 -3.53 23.77 -22.44
CA THR A 441 -3.77 23.55 -23.88
C THR A 441 -2.69 24.34 -24.63
N PRO A 442 -1.54 23.71 -24.96
CA PRO A 442 -0.43 24.44 -25.55
C PRO A 442 -0.77 24.92 -26.97
N PRO A 443 -0.18 26.05 -27.42
CA PRO A 443 -0.41 26.62 -28.74
C PRO A 443 0.28 25.80 -29.85
N SER A 444 0.30 26.33 -31.08
CA SER A 444 0.83 25.64 -32.26
C SER A 444 2.30 25.22 -32.17
N GLY A 445 3.16 26.07 -31.59
CA GLY A 445 4.57 25.79 -31.28
C GLY A 445 4.76 25.01 -29.98
N GLY A 446 3.67 24.55 -29.35
CA GLY A 446 3.70 23.68 -28.19
C GLY A 446 4.19 24.36 -26.90
N PHE A 447 4.77 23.57 -26.01
CA PHE A 447 5.37 24.09 -24.78
C PHE A 447 6.57 25.02 -25.04
N TRP A 448 7.19 24.99 -26.22
CA TRP A 448 8.27 25.94 -26.56
C TRP A 448 7.76 27.38 -26.69
N GLU A 449 6.65 27.56 -27.42
CA GLU A 449 5.93 28.83 -27.56
C GLU A 449 5.29 29.24 -26.21
N LEU A 450 4.65 28.30 -25.49
CA LEU A 450 4.07 28.56 -24.16
C LEU A 450 5.12 29.05 -23.14
N GLY A 451 6.33 28.49 -23.18
CA GLY A 451 7.45 28.90 -22.32
C GLY A 451 8.12 30.21 -22.72
N ASN A 452 7.70 30.84 -23.83
CA ASN A 452 8.35 32.00 -24.44
C ASN A 452 9.87 31.79 -24.65
N PHE A 453 10.28 30.55 -24.96
CA PHE A 453 11.70 30.20 -25.03
C PHE A 453 12.39 30.71 -26.30
N GLU A 454 11.61 31.11 -27.30
CA GLU A 454 12.05 31.62 -28.61
C GLU A 454 13.00 32.82 -28.51
N HIS A 455 12.87 33.63 -27.46
CA HIS A 455 13.72 34.80 -27.21
C HIS A 455 14.92 34.53 -26.28
N THR A 456 15.10 33.31 -25.78
CA THR A 456 16.16 32.97 -24.82
C THR A 456 17.50 32.59 -25.45
N GLY A 457 17.52 32.26 -26.75
CA GLY A 457 18.69 31.72 -27.44
C GLY A 457 19.08 30.29 -27.05
N LEU A 458 18.29 29.63 -26.19
CA LEU A 458 18.52 28.23 -25.81
C LEU A 458 18.22 27.28 -26.98
N PRO A 459 18.90 26.13 -27.07
CA PRO A 459 18.52 25.07 -28.01
C PRO A 459 17.16 24.48 -27.60
N ASN A 460 16.27 24.27 -28.57
CA ASN A 460 14.97 23.64 -28.33
C ASN A 460 15.11 22.11 -28.25
N PRO A 461 14.93 21.46 -27.08
CA PRO A 461 15.06 20.01 -26.93
C PRO A 461 13.91 19.25 -27.62
N TRP A 462 12.78 19.92 -27.86
CA TRP A 462 11.57 19.37 -28.46
C TRP A 462 11.47 19.62 -29.98
N ARG A 463 12.57 20.05 -30.62
CA ARG A 463 12.59 20.34 -32.06
C ARG A 463 12.24 19.09 -32.89
N GLY A 464 11.14 19.17 -33.64
CA GLY A 464 10.63 18.05 -34.44
C GLY A 464 9.82 17.01 -33.66
N LYS A 465 9.47 17.30 -32.40
CA LYS A 465 8.45 16.59 -31.63
C LYS A 465 7.06 17.17 -31.91
N SER A 466 6.01 16.65 -31.25
CA SER A 466 4.68 17.24 -31.31
C SER A 466 4.56 18.48 -30.41
N LYS A 467 3.46 19.24 -30.55
CA LYS A 467 3.13 20.38 -29.67
C LYS A 467 3.00 20.00 -28.19
N MET A 468 2.81 18.72 -27.87
CA MET A 468 2.61 18.24 -26.50
C MET A 468 3.93 17.87 -25.80
N ALA A 469 5.06 17.81 -26.53
CA ALA A 469 6.39 17.60 -25.96
C ALA A 469 6.69 18.64 -24.85
N PRO A 470 7.24 18.24 -23.69
CA PRO A 470 7.84 16.92 -23.38
C PRO A 470 6.85 15.79 -23.11
N PHE A 471 5.57 16.10 -22.92
CA PHE A 471 4.47 15.16 -22.66
C PHE A 471 3.99 14.44 -23.93
N ASP A 472 4.91 14.09 -24.82
CA ASP A 472 4.69 13.20 -25.97
C ASP A 472 5.63 11.98 -26.00
N ALA A 473 6.19 11.66 -24.84
CA ALA A 473 6.86 10.39 -24.54
C ALA A 473 5.95 9.44 -23.73
N GLU A 474 6.37 8.19 -23.53
CA GLU A 474 5.72 7.30 -22.56
C GLU A 474 6.10 7.68 -21.12
N PHE A 475 5.10 7.79 -20.24
CA PHE A 475 5.23 8.08 -18.81
C PHE A 475 4.80 6.86 -17.97
N HIS A 476 5.32 6.78 -16.75
CA HIS A 476 5.03 5.70 -15.79
C HIS A 476 4.47 6.26 -14.48
N LEU A 477 3.59 5.51 -13.82
CA LEU A 477 2.90 5.95 -12.60
C LEU A 477 3.78 5.78 -11.37
N ILE A 478 3.69 6.73 -10.44
CA ILE A 478 4.39 6.76 -9.16
C ILE A 478 3.42 7.06 -8.01
N LEU A 479 3.57 6.32 -6.91
CA LEU A 479 2.85 6.52 -5.64
C LEU A 479 3.87 6.53 -4.49
N ASN A 480 3.96 7.61 -3.72
CA ASN A 480 4.86 7.68 -2.56
C ASN A 480 4.33 8.55 -1.42
N LEU A 481 5.05 8.48 -0.30
CA LEU A 481 4.91 9.35 0.84
C LEU A 481 6.31 9.79 1.30
N ALA A 482 6.72 10.99 0.89
CA ALA A 482 7.95 11.64 1.34
C ALA A 482 7.76 12.27 2.73
N VAL A 483 8.87 12.61 3.39
CA VAL A 483 8.87 13.25 4.72
C VAL A 483 9.91 14.37 4.79
N GLY A 484 9.48 15.57 5.17
CA GLY A 484 10.33 16.74 5.33
C GLY A 484 10.90 17.27 4.01
N GLY A 485 12.19 17.58 4.00
CA GLY A 485 12.86 18.21 2.85
C GLY A 485 12.39 19.64 2.56
N ASN A 486 12.50 20.06 1.30
CA ASN A 486 12.32 21.45 0.89
C ASN A 486 10.87 21.81 0.48
N PHE A 487 9.93 20.86 0.48
CA PHE A 487 8.52 21.10 0.12
C PHE A 487 7.73 21.90 1.17
N PHE A 488 8.30 22.07 2.36
CA PHE A 488 7.71 22.79 3.49
C PHE A 488 8.38 24.17 3.64
N PRO A 489 7.70 25.30 3.41
CA PRO A 489 8.31 26.62 3.54
C PRO A 489 8.89 26.91 4.93
N ASP A 490 9.96 27.72 4.99
CA ASP A 490 10.57 28.19 6.25
C ASP A 490 9.69 29.26 6.93
N GLU A 491 8.89 30.00 6.16
CA GLU A 491 8.10 31.15 6.59
C GLU A 491 6.66 30.82 7.05
N ALA A 492 6.25 29.55 7.03
CA ALA A 492 4.91 29.13 7.46
C ALA A 492 4.87 28.71 8.93
N ASP A 493 3.96 29.31 9.71
CA ASP A 493 3.70 28.88 11.08
C ASP A 493 2.81 27.62 11.09
N ASN A 494 3.20 26.63 11.89
CA ASN A 494 2.50 25.36 12.02
C ASN A 494 1.95 25.19 13.45
N ARG A 495 0.68 24.84 13.58
CA ARG A 495 -0.02 24.85 14.88
C ARG A 495 0.61 23.96 15.96
N SER A 496 1.18 22.82 15.58
CA SER A 496 1.85 21.89 16.50
C SER A 496 3.24 22.37 16.94
N GLY A 497 3.69 23.55 16.47
CA GLY A 497 5.03 24.09 16.63
C GLY A 497 5.70 24.32 15.27
N ARG A 498 6.64 25.28 15.23
CA ARG A 498 7.35 25.70 14.02
C ARG A 498 8.12 24.57 13.32
N LYS A 499 8.41 24.76 12.04
CA LYS A 499 9.27 23.87 11.24
C LYS A 499 10.62 23.64 11.95
N PRO A 500 11.00 22.39 12.28
CA PRO A 500 12.24 22.12 13.01
C PRO A 500 13.56 22.28 12.25
N TRP A 501 13.54 22.58 10.96
CA TRP A 501 14.72 22.74 10.11
C TRP A 501 14.55 23.94 9.17
N SER A 502 15.66 24.49 8.68
CA SER A 502 15.67 25.57 7.70
C SER A 502 16.27 25.09 6.37
N HIS A 503 15.90 25.74 5.27
CA HIS A 503 16.56 25.57 3.97
C HIS A 503 17.98 26.14 3.92
N ASN A 504 18.38 26.96 4.90
CA ASN A 504 19.68 27.62 4.95
C ASN A 504 20.81 26.76 5.58
N VAL A 505 20.53 25.50 5.95
CA VAL A 505 21.54 24.54 6.44
C VAL A 505 21.69 23.36 5.48
N PRO A 506 22.86 22.69 5.41
CA PRO A 506 23.02 21.44 4.68
C PRO A 506 21.94 20.42 5.04
N TYR A 507 21.35 19.75 4.04
CA TYR A 507 20.13 18.95 4.25
C TYR A 507 20.28 17.86 5.32
N ARG A 508 21.49 17.30 5.50
CA ARG A 508 21.77 16.30 6.55
C ARG A 508 21.72 16.87 7.96
N ILE A 509 22.06 18.15 8.14
CA ILE A 509 21.91 18.86 9.41
C ILE A 509 20.42 19.14 9.63
N GLY A 510 19.69 19.63 8.62
CA GLY A 510 18.24 19.82 8.69
C GLY A 510 17.48 18.52 9.03
N MET A 511 17.88 17.39 8.45
CA MET A 511 17.37 16.05 8.76
C MET A 511 17.67 15.63 10.21
N THR A 512 18.84 16.04 10.74
CA THR A 512 19.21 15.81 12.14
C THR A 512 18.35 16.66 13.08
N ASP A 513 18.11 17.93 12.76
CA ASP A 513 17.30 18.83 13.59
C ASP A 513 15.80 18.50 13.54
N PHE A 514 15.30 18.04 12.39
CA PHE A 514 14.00 17.36 12.26
C PHE A 514 13.85 16.21 13.25
N TRP A 515 14.85 15.32 13.35
CA TRP A 515 14.82 14.18 14.27
C TRP A 515 15.02 14.59 15.74
N ARG A 516 15.89 15.56 16.04
CA ARG A 516 16.10 16.07 17.40
C ARG A 516 14.77 16.58 18.01
N ASN A 517 13.99 17.31 17.23
CA ASN A 517 12.71 17.89 17.65
C ASN A 517 11.49 16.94 17.53
N ARG A 518 11.70 15.63 17.31
CA ARG A 518 10.61 14.66 17.04
C ARG A 518 9.48 14.60 18.07
N GLN A 519 9.74 14.97 19.32
CA GLN A 519 8.70 15.05 20.36
C GLN A 519 7.58 16.07 20.04
N GLN A 520 7.88 17.08 19.22
CA GLN A 520 6.92 18.09 18.76
C GLN A 520 5.93 17.50 17.74
N TRP A 521 6.42 16.74 16.75
CA TRP A 521 5.63 16.36 15.57
C TRP A 521 5.17 14.90 15.56
N ILE A 522 5.85 13.96 16.23
CA ILE A 522 5.42 12.54 16.34
C ILE A 522 3.97 12.39 16.83
N PRO A 523 3.47 13.16 17.83
CA PRO A 523 2.08 13.05 18.27
C PRO A 523 1.05 13.31 17.16
N THR A 524 1.39 14.12 16.15
CA THR A 524 0.48 14.49 15.05
C THR A 524 0.22 13.35 14.06
N TRP A 525 1.14 12.37 13.98
CA TRP A 525 1.03 11.21 13.10
C TRP A 525 0.05 10.14 13.62
N ASN A 526 -0.49 10.31 14.84
CA ASN A 526 -1.51 9.46 15.45
C ASN A 526 -1.22 7.95 15.32
N LEU A 527 -0.02 7.52 15.72
CA LEU A 527 0.57 6.20 15.40
C LEU A 527 -0.23 4.96 15.84
N GLY A 528 -1.24 5.13 16.71
CA GLY A 528 -2.21 4.09 17.05
C GLY A 528 -3.31 3.86 16.01
N THR A 529 -3.25 4.56 14.87
CA THR A 529 -4.24 4.54 13.78
C THR A 529 -3.57 4.42 12.41
N ASP A 530 -4.38 4.39 11.35
CA ASP A 530 -3.92 4.50 9.96
C ASP A 530 -3.87 5.94 9.44
N ASP A 531 -4.01 6.97 10.29
CA ASP A 531 -4.17 8.37 9.84
C ASP A 531 -2.97 8.88 9.03
N SER A 532 -1.74 8.62 9.50
CA SER A 532 -0.47 8.93 8.80
C SER A 532 -0.16 8.05 7.59
N HIS A 533 -1.09 7.20 7.14
CA HIS A 533 -0.92 6.38 5.92
C HIS A 533 -1.55 7.07 4.71
N LEU A 534 -0.80 7.18 3.60
CA LEU A 534 -1.40 7.38 2.29
C LEU A 534 -2.15 6.08 1.92
N LYS A 535 -3.44 6.20 1.65
CA LYS A 535 -4.35 5.06 1.47
C LYS A 535 -4.94 5.10 0.06
N VAL A 536 -4.57 4.17 -0.81
CA VAL A 536 -5.04 4.10 -2.20
C VAL A 536 -6.01 2.92 -2.35
N ASP A 537 -7.22 3.22 -2.81
CA ASP A 537 -8.32 2.28 -3.03
C ASP A 537 -8.23 1.62 -4.42
N TYR A 538 -7.94 2.42 -5.45
CA TYR A 538 -7.60 1.90 -6.77
C TYR A 538 -6.77 2.88 -7.61
N VAL A 539 -6.11 2.34 -8.63
CA VAL A 539 -5.50 3.06 -9.76
C VAL A 539 -6.12 2.51 -11.04
N ARG A 540 -6.57 3.37 -11.94
CA ARG A 540 -7.07 3.02 -13.29
C ARG A 540 -6.47 3.92 -14.35
N VAL A 541 -6.20 3.35 -15.53
CA VAL A 541 -5.86 4.10 -16.75
C VAL A 541 -6.73 3.61 -17.90
N TRP A 542 -7.41 4.52 -18.57
CA TRP A 542 -8.16 4.26 -19.79
C TRP A 542 -7.47 4.89 -21.00
N ALA A 543 -7.54 4.16 -22.11
CA ALA A 543 -7.17 4.67 -23.43
C ALA A 543 -8.25 5.60 -24.00
N ILE A 544 -7.82 6.53 -24.86
CA ILE A 544 -8.68 7.52 -25.54
C ILE A 544 -8.52 7.51 -27.06
#